data_AF-A0A6P7TYF3-F1
#
_entry.id   AF-A0A6P7TYF3-F1
#
_cell.length_a   1.000
_cell.length_b   1.000
_cell.length_c   1.000
_cell.angle_alpha   90.00
_cell.angle_beta   90.00
_cell.angle_gamma   90.00
#
_symmetry.space_group_name_H-M   'P 1'
#
loop_
_entity.id
_entity.type
_entity.pdbx_description
1 polymer ?
#
loop_
_entity_poly.entity_id
_entity_poly.type
_entity_poly.pdbx_seq_one_letter_code
_entity_poly.pdbx_strand_id
1 'polypeptide(L)'
;MGAIGCELLKNFAMMGVSCGSGTTWVTDMDRIERSNLNRQFLFRSTDLMRPRSTTAARAIKELNKDMNIQALEYQVGHPTDFYFNDQFYVRLDLVLIALDRLDARKFVDLKCLYYRLPMIDSGTHGTRGHCQPVVPHLTESYSSNDPISHDFAFCTVRHFPNSIEHCI
;
A
#
# COMPACT_ATOMS: atom_id res chain seq x y z
N MET A 1 -1.68 -1.84 4.34
CA MET A 1 -1.97 -3.26 4.67
C MET A 1 -3.41 -3.65 4.32
N GLY A 2 -3.64 -3.90 3.03
CA GLY A 2 -4.89 -4.50 2.54
C GLY A 2 -4.74 -6.00 2.20
N ALA A 3 -5.58 -6.49 1.28
CA ALA A 3 -5.50 -7.87 0.77
C ALA A 3 -4.12 -8.18 0.16
N ILE A 4 -3.65 -7.32 -0.74
CA ILE A 4 -2.33 -7.42 -1.36
C ILE A 4 -1.22 -7.38 -0.30
N GLY A 5 -1.34 -6.48 0.69
CA GLY A 5 -0.34 -6.37 1.76
C GLY A 5 -0.19 -7.66 2.58
N CYS A 6 -1.30 -8.36 2.87
CA CYS A 6 -1.26 -9.65 3.56
C CYS A 6 -0.52 -10.72 2.74
N GLU A 7 -0.81 -10.80 1.44
CA GLU A 7 -0.15 -11.75 0.54
C GLU A 7 1.34 -11.45 0.37
N LEU A 8 1.71 -10.17 0.22
CA LEU A 8 3.10 -9.74 0.12
C LEU A 8 3.90 -10.14 1.36
N LEU A 9 3.40 -9.86 2.56
CA LEU A 9 4.12 -10.22 3.78
C LEU A 9 4.26 -11.74 3.95
N LYS A 10 3.22 -12.51 3.62
CA LYS A 10 3.31 -13.99 3.63
C LYS A 10 4.37 -14.46 2.65
N ASN A 11 4.42 -13.92 1.43
CA ASN A 11 5.45 -14.26 0.46
C ASN A 11 6.84 -13.91 0.99
N PHE A 12 7.01 -12.75 1.62
CA PHE A 12 8.28 -12.32 2.20
C PHE A 12 8.75 -13.25 3.31
N ALA A 13 7.84 -13.64 4.20
CA ALA A 13 8.11 -14.61 5.25
C ALA A 13 8.58 -15.95 4.67
N MET A 14 7.93 -16.43 3.61
CA MET A 14 8.28 -17.71 2.96
C MET A 14 9.57 -17.65 2.13
N MET A 15 9.90 -16.49 1.58
CA MET A 15 11.13 -16.25 0.81
C MET A 15 12.36 -15.95 1.70
N GLY A 16 12.16 -15.77 3.01
CA GLY A 16 13.23 -15.38 3.92
C GLY A 16 13.67 -13.92 3.79
N VAL A 17 12.81 -13.04 3.27
CA VAL A 17 13.10 -11.60 3.16
C VAL A 17 13.28 -11.02 4.55
N SER A 18 14.36 -10.25 4.75
CA SER A 18 14.70 -9.68 6.06
C SER A 18 14.94 -10.73 7.17
N CYS A 19 15.25 -11.98 6.83
CA CYS A 19 15.82 -12.95 7.77
C CYS A 19 17.34 -12.70 7.83
N GLY A 20 17.82 -12.03 8.88
CA GLY A 20 19.21 -11.60 9.01
C GLY A 20 19.33 -10.13 9.41
N SER A 21 20.23 -9.38 8.77
CA SER A 21 20.45 -7.95 9.06
C SER A 21 19.43 -7.02 8.39
N GLY A 22 18.57 -7.53 7.50
CA GLY A 22 17.53 -6.76 6.83
C GLY A 22 16.38 -6.38 7.77
N THR A 23 15.55 -5.43 7.35
CA THR A 23 14.33 -5.04 8.06
C THR A 23 13.20 -4.76 7.08
N THR A 24 12.06 -5.43 7.26
CA THR A 24 10.82 -5.11 6.53
C THR A 24 10.02 -4.09 7.33
N TRP A 25 9.76 -2.92 6.76
CA TRP A 25 8.88 -1.92 7.34
C TRP A 25 7.48 -2.03 6.73
N VAL A 26 6.46 -2.12 7.57
CA VAL A 26 5.06 -2.15 7.15
C VAL A 26 4.29 -1.02 7.81
N THR A 27 3.54 -0.23 7.04
CA THR A 27 2.71 0.85 7.57
C THR A 27 1.26 0.74 7.10
N ASP A 28 0.33 1.01 8.00
CA ASP A 28 -1.09 1.18 7.73
C ASP A 28 -1.74 1.89 8.93
N MET A 29 -2.53 2.94 8.67
CA MET A 29 -3.24 3.67 9.71
C MET A 29 -4.57 3.02 10.13
N ASP A 30 -5.08 2.09 9.31
CA ASP A 30 -6.40 1.52 9.49
C ASP A 30 -6.43 0.45 10.58
N ARG A 31 -7.63 0.26 11.12
CA ARG A 31 -7.99 -0.85 12.01
C ARG A 31 -8.67 -1.97 11.25
N ILE A 32 -8.66 -3.17 11.83
CA ILE A 32 -9.26 -4.35 11.23
C ILE A 32 -10.77 -4.29 11.40
N GLU A 33 -11.49 -4.42 10.28
CA GLU A 33 -12.94 -4.50 10.21
C GLU A 33 -13.40 -5.90 9.80
N ARG A 34 -14.65 -6.24 10.14
CA ARG A 34 -15.24 -7.55 9.78
C ARG A 34 -15.27 -7.78 8.26
N SER A 35 -15.53 -6.72 7.50
CA SER A 35 -15.53 -6.72 6.03
C SER A 35 -14.17 -7.05 5.42
N ASN A 36 -13.07 -6.97 6.19
CA ASN A 36 -11.71 -7.23 5.70
C ASN A 36 -11.36 -8.72 5.75
N LEU A 37 -11.96 -9.48 6.68
CA LEU A 37 -11.59 -10.86 6.98
C LEU A 37 -11.81 -11.82 5.81
N ASN A 38 -12.65 -11.47 4.83
CA ASN A 38 -12.89 -12.28 3.64
C ASN A 38 -11.69 -12.34 2.69
N ARG A 39 -10.74 -11.41 2.80
CA ARG A 39 -9.60 -11.26 1.85
C ARG A 39 -8.27 -10.91 2.51
N GLN A 40 -8.25 -10.65 3.81
CA GLN A 40 -7.05 -10.33 4.58
C GLN A 40 -6.79 -11.44 5.60
N PHE A 41 -6.28 -12.57 5.11
CA PHE A 41 -6.19 -13.84 5.85
C PHE A 41 -5.20 -13.83 7.02
N LEU A 42 -4.38 -12.78 7.19
CA LEU A 42 -3.54 -12.61 8.38
C LEU A 42 -4.35 -12.22 9.62
N PHE A 43 -5.60 -11.81 9.45
CA PHE A 43 -6.46 -11.33 10.54
C PHE A 43 -7.48 -12.38 10.97
N ARG A 44 -7.88 -12.33 12.23
CA ARG A 44 -8.95 -13.17 12.80
C ARG A 44 -10.09 -12.30 13.32
N SER A 45 -11.25 -12.91 13.57
CA SER A 45 -12.38 -12.25 14.23
C SER A 45 -12.02 -11.70 15.61
N THR A 46 -11.03 -12.30 16.28
CA THR A 46 -10.48 -11.83 17.55
C THR A 46 -9.60 -10.59 17.44
N ASP A 47 -9.21 -10.19 16.22
CA ASP A 47 -8.36 -9.02 15.96
C ASP A 47 -9.16 -7.79 15.54
N LEU A 48 -10.50 -7.84 15.57
CA LEU A 48 -11.34 -6.68 15.24
C LEU A 48 -10.94 -5.45 16.07
N MET A 49 -10.95 -4.28 15.42
CA MET A 49 -10.53 -2.98 15.97
C MET A 49 -9.05 -2.86 16.32
N ARG A 50 -8.23 -3.91 16.15
CA ARG A 50 -6.77 -3.79 16.29
C ARG A 50 -6.15 -3.13 15.06
N PRO A 51 -4.99 -2.46 15.19
CA PRO A 51 -4.31 -1.88 14.04
C PRO A 51 -3.83 -2.96 13.08
N ARG A 52 -3.98 -2.72 11.77
CA ARG A 52 -3.69 -3.73 10.74
C ARG A 52 -2.20 -4.08 10.67
N SER A 53 -1.33 -3.07 10.67
CA SER A 53 0.11 -3.25 10.51
C SER A 53 0.73 -4.06 11.66
N THR A 54 0.42 -3.70 12.91
CA THR A 54 0.94 -4.39 14.10
C THR A 54 0.40 -5.81 14.22
N THR A 55 -0.90 -6.01 13.95
CA THR A 55 -1.48 -7.36 13.94
C THR A 55 -0.87 -8.24 12.86
N ALA A 56 -0.65 -7.71 11.65
CA ALA A 56 -0.04 -8.46 10.57
C ALA A 56 1.42 -8.81 10.89
N ALA A 57 2.20 -7.87 11.43
CA ALA A 57 3.58 -8.14 11.85
C ALA A 57 3.65 -9.25 12.90
N ARG A 58 2.72 -9.28 13.87
CA ARG A 58 2.59 -10.38 14.83
C ARG A 58 2.31 -11.71 14.14
N ALA A 59 1.31 -11.77 13.25
CA ALA A 59 0.96 -12.99 12.53
C ALA A 59 2.13 -13.51 11.66
N ILE A 60 2.89 -12.60 11.06
CA ILE A 60 4.07 -12.93 10.25
C ILE A 60 5.22 -13.45 11.11
N LYS A 61 5.43 -12.87 12.30
CA LYS A 61 6.40 -13.41 13.27
C LYS A 61 6.04 -14.81 13.77
N GLU A 62 4.76 -15.14 13.86
CA GLU A 62 4.30 -16.50 14.15
C GLU A 62 4.60 -17.46 12.99
N LEU A 63 4.48 -16.98 11.74
CA LEU A 63 4.78 -17.77 10.53
C LEU A 63 6.29 -17.99 10.32
N ASN A 64 7.10 -16.94 10.50
CA ASN A 64 8.55 -16.98 10.41
C ASN A 64 9.17 -16.09 11.49
N LYS A 65 9.74 -16.73 12.53
CA LYS A 65 10.32 -16.05 13.70
C LYS A 65 11.56 -15.23 13.35
N ASP A 66 12.30 -15.64 12.32
CA ASP A 66 13.56 -15.04 11.90
C ASP A 66 13.36 -13.77 11.07
N MET A 67 12.18 -13.58 10.48
CA MET A 67 11.88 -12.39 9.68
C MET A 67 11.83 -11.14 10.56
N ASN A 68 12.74 -10.18 10.35
CA ASN A 68 12.71 -8.90 11.05
C ASN A 68 11.69 -7.95 10.40
N ILE A 69 10.61 -7.66 11.11
CA ILE A 69 9.51 -6.83 10.64
C ILE A 69 9.17 -5.74 11.67
N GLN A 70 9.04 -4.50 11.21
CA GLN A 70 8.69 -3.32 12.01
C GLN A 70 7.36 -2.76 11.51
N ALA A 71 6.38 -2.68 12.40
CA ALA A 71 5.05 -2.18 12.09
C ALA A 71 4.88 -0.72 12.53
N LEU A 72 4.30 0.08 11.65
CA LEU A 72 3.98 1.48 11.84
C LEU A 72 2.49 1.71 11.60
N GLU A 73 1.93 2.68 12.29
CA GLU A 73 0.49 3.02 12.20
C GLU A 73 0.28 4.39 11.52
N TYR A 74 1.24 4.80 10.71
CA TYR A 74 1.23 6.09 10.03
C TYR A 74 0.58 6.01 8.66
N GLN A 75 -0.26 7.01 8.35
CA GLN A 75 -0.70 7.25 6.98
C GLN A 75 0.47 7.74 6.16
N VAL A 76 0.74 7.14 5.00
CA VAL A 76 1.76 7.66 4.09
C VAL A 76 1.24 8.94 3.43
N GLY A 77 2.01 10.03 3.54
CA GLY A 77 1.68 11.33 2.94
C GLY A 77 2.36 12.49 3.68
N HIS A 78 2.08 13.72 3.25
CA HIS A 78 2.68 14.93 3.84
C HIS A 78 2.57 15.04 5.37
N PRO A 79 1.45 14.68 6.04
CA PRO A 79 1.35 14.82 7.49
C PRO A 79 2.35 13.98 8.29
N THR A 80 2.95 12.96 7.68
CA THR A 80 3.85 12.00 8.33
C THR A 80 5.28 12.05 7.78
N ASP A 81 5.61 13.09 6.98
CA ASP A 81 6.96 13.34 6.47
C ASP A 81 8.00 13.51 7.59
N PHE A 82 7.57 13.89 8.81
CA PHE A 82 8.46 13.93 9.97
C PHE A 82 9.04 12.54 10.31
N TYR A 83 8.27 11.47 10.09
CA TYR A 83 8.69 10.09 10.32
C TYR A 83 9.30 9.49 9.05
N PHE A 84 8.62 9.60 7.91
CA PHE A 84 9.11 9.17 6.61
C PHE A 84 10.03 10.22 5.99
N ASN A 85 11.10 10.54 6.71
CA ASN A 85 12.09 11.54 6.32
C ASN A 85 13.26 10.93 5.53
N ASP A 86 14.28 11.73 5.21
CA ASP A 86 15.47 11.28 4.46
C ASP A 86 16.14 10.05 5.08
N GLN A 87 16.26 10.00 6.40
CA GLN A 87 16.89 8.87 7.09
C GLN A 87 16.07 7.59 6.94
N PHE A 88 14.75 7.70 6.83
CA PHE A 88 13.88 6.55 6.59
C PHE A 88 14.06 5.99 5.18
N TYR A 89 14.12 6.84 4.16
CA TYR A 89 14.17 6.41 2.77
C TYR A 89 15.56 5.95 2.33
N VAL A 90 16.64 6.61 2.77
CA VAL A 90 18.03 6.29 2.38
C VAL A 90 18.45 4.87 2.79
N ARG A 91 17.81 4.29 3.80
CA ARG A 91 18.08 2.91 4.30
C ARG A 91 17.24 1.83 3.62
N LEU A 92 16.36 2.17 2.68
CA LEU A 92 15.52 1.20 1.99
C LEU A 92 16.22 0.70 0.73
N ASP A 93 16.03 -0.58 0.42
CA ASP A 93 16.48 -1.16 -0.85
C ASP A 93 15.37 -1.23 -1.91
N LEU A 94 14.10 -1.27 -1.46
CA LEU A 94 12.92 -1.49 -2.30
C LEU A 94 11.67 -0.98 -1.58
N VAL A 95 10.73 -0.39 -2.33
CA VAL A 95 9.40 -0.02 -1.86
C VAL A 95 8.34 -0.83 -2.59
N LEU A 96 7.42 -1.47 -1.87
CA LEU A 96 6.24 -2.10 -2.48
C LEU A 96 5.00 -1.41 -1.97
N ILE A 97 4.14 -0.99 -2.89
CA ILE A 97 2.90 -0.31 -2.54
C ILE A 97 1.69 -1.23 -2.77
N ALA A 98 0.83 -1.24 -1.77
CA ALA A 98 -0.45 -1.94 -1.72
C ALA A 98 -1.55 -0.95 -1.30
N LEU A 99 -1.54 0.21 -1.94
CA LEU A 99 -2.40 1.37 -1.63
C LEU A 99 -3.62 1.38 -2.55
N ASP A 100 -4.77 1.82 -2.05
CA ASP A 100 -6.02 1.95 -2.80
C ASP A 100 -6.25 3.35 -3.38
N ARG A 101 -5.58 4.37 -2.82
CA ARG A 101 -5.70 5.77 -3.25
C ARG A 101 -4.62 6.19 -4.22
N LEU A 102 -5.02 6.81 -5.33
CA LEU A 102 -4.11 7.37 -6.34
C LEU A 102 -3.16 8.43 -5.76
N ASP A 103 -3.66 9.34 -4.91
CA ASP A 103 -2.82 10.38 -4.28
C ASP A 103 -1.65 9.79 -3.49
N ALA A 104 -1.92 8.73 -2.73
CA ALA A 104 -0.91 8.06 -1.92
C ALA A 104 0.11 7.32 -2.80
N ARG A 105 -0.34 6.71 -3.92
CA ARG A 105 0.55 6.10 -4.91
C ARG A 105 1.49 7.14 -5.52
N LYS A 106 0.95 8.29 -5.97
CA LYS A 106 1.75 9.39 -6.54
C LYS A 106 2.73 9.97 -5.54
N PHE A 107 2.32 10.13 -4.28
CA PHE A 107 3.22 10.60 -3.23
C PHE A 107 4.41 9.65 -3.04
N VAL A 108 4.18 8.34 -2.98
CA VAL A 108 5.26 7.35 -2.85
C VAL A 108 6.12 7.30 -4.11
N ASP A 109 5.53 7.38 -5.29
CA ASP A 109 6.27 7.48 -6.57
C ASP A 109 7.25 8.64 -6.58
N LEU A 110 6.80 9.84 -6.16
CA LEU A 110 7.65 11.03 -6.07
C LEU A 110 8.80 10.84 -5.07
N LYS A 111 8.55 10.23 -3.91
CA LYS A 111 9.60 9.94 -2.93
C LYS A 111 10.59 8.91 -3.49
N CYS A 112 10.11 7.84 -4.12
CA CYS A 112 10.97 6.82 -4.72
C CYS A 112 11.82 7.39 -5.86
N LEU A 113 11.27 8.28 -6.68
CA LEU A 113 12.01 8.99 -7.72
C LEU A 113 13.11 9.88 -7.11
N TYR A 114 12.78 10.65 -6.06
CA TYR A 114 13.72 11.53 -5.38
C TYR A 114 14.90 10.78 -4.75
N TYR A 115 14.63 9.69 -4.03
CA TYR A 115 15.66 8.88 -3.38
C TYR A 115 16.26 7.79 -4.28
N ARG A 116 15.83 7.70 -5.54
CA ARG A 116 16.26 6.67 -6.52
C ARG A 116 16.07 5.26 -5.97
N LEU A 117 14.91 5.00 -5.40
CA LEU A 117 14.51 3.70 -4.89
C LEU A 117 13.69 2.95 -5.95
N PRO A 118 13.99 1.66 -6.20
CA PRO A 118 13.07 0.79 -6.90
C PRO A 118 11.71 0.73 -6.18
N MET A 119 10.64 0.76 -6.96
CA MET A 119 9.27 0.66 -6.45
C MET A 119 8.49 -0.39 -7.24
N ILE A 120 7.62 -1.15 -6.57
CA ILE A 120 6.63 -2.02 -7.24
C ILE A 120 5.24 -1.56 -6.84
N ASP A 121 4.49 -1.05 -7.82
CA ASP A 121 3.07 -0.77 -7.67
C ASP A 121 2.22 -1.99 -8.00
N SER A 122 1.14 -2.18 -7.25
CA SER A 122 0.19 -3.24 -7.51
C SER A 122 -1.22 -2.81 -7.12
N GLY A 123 -2.22 -3.31 -7.83
CA GLY A 123 -3.62 -3.00 -7.56
C GLY A 123 -4.56 -4.06 -8.08
N THR A 124 -5.77 -4.08 -7.54
CA THR A 124 -6.85 -4.96 -7.97
C THR A 124 -8.16 -4.19 -8.07
N HIS A 125 -8.99 -4.57 -9.04
CA HIS A 125 -10.34 -4.06 -9.21
C HIS A 125 -11.25 -5.19 -9.69
N GLY A 126 -12.08 -5.72 -8.79
CA GLY A 126 -12.86 -6.92 -9.07
C GLY A 126 -11.95 -8.12 -9.40
N THR A 127 -12.12 -8.68 -10.61
CA THR A 127 -11.29 -9.79 -11.12
C THR A 127 -10.04 -9.33 -11.89
N ARG A 128 -9.85 -8.01 -12.06
CA ARG A 128 -8.67 -7.45 -12.72
C ARG A 128 -7.59 -7.14 -11.70
N GLY A 129 -6.34 -7.26 -12.13
CA GLY A 129 -5.18 -6.84 -11.35
C GLY A 129 -4.12 -6.25 -12.24
N HIS A 130 -3.24 -5.43 -11.66
CA HIS A 130 -2.08 -4.88 -12.33
C HIS A 130 -0.87 -4.89 -11.41
N CYS A 131 0.32 -4.90 -12.03
CA CYS A 131 1.60 -4.79 -11.35
C CYS A 131 2.53 -3.96 -12.24
N GLN A 132 3.15 -2.93 -11.69
CA GLN A 132 4.06 -2.04 -12.40
C GLN A 132 5.37 -1.89 -11.61
N PRO A 133 6.48 -2.48 -12.07
CA PRO A 133 7.79 -2.18 -11.53
C PRO A 133 8.28 -0.83 -12.05
N VAL A 134 8.84 -0.02 -11.15
CA VAL A 134 9.49 1.26 -11.43
C VAL A 134 10.95 1.15 -10.98
N VAL A 135 11.87 1.19 -11.94
CA VAL A 135 13.31 1.04 -11.71
C VAL A 135 14.01 2.36 -12.07
N PRO A 136 14.69 3.00 -11.09
CA PRO A 136 15.44 4.24 -11.32
C PRO A 136 16.38 4.13 -12.52
N HIS A 137 16.37 5.16 -13.37
CA HIS A 137 17.20 5.26 -14.57
C HIS A 137 16.94 4.20 -15.66
N LEU A 138 15.88 3.39 -15.54
CA LEU A 138 15.56 2.34 -16.52
C LEU A 138 14.12 2.41 -17.03
N THR A 139 13.13 2.58 -16.14
CA THR A 139 11.72 2.66 -16.52
C THR A 139 11.16 4.05 -16.26
N GLU A 140 9.99 4.34 -16.84
CA GLU A 140 9.19 5.49 -16.46
C GLU A 140 8.65 5.36 -15.01
N SER A 141 8.28 6.49 -14.42
CA SER A 141 7.65 6.52 -13.09
C SER A 141 6.16 6.19 -13.18
N TYR A 142 5.53 5.85 -12.06
CA TYR A 142 4.10 5.57 -12.02
C TYR A 142 3.27 6.75 -12.55
N SER A 143 3.66 7.97 -12.18
CA SER A 143 2.94 9.20 -12.54
C SER A 143 3.16 9.66 -14.00
N SER A 144 3.91 8.91 -14.82
CA SER A 144 4.21 9.30 -16.19
C SER A 144 3.02 9.14 -17.15
N ASN A 145 2.09 8.22 -16.84
CA ASN A 145 0.91 7.91 -17.66
C ASN A 145 -0.38 8.02 -16.84
N ASP A 146 -0.70 9.23 -16.38
CA ASP A 146 -1.94 9.48 -15.64
C ASP A 146 -3.18 9.29 -16.53
N PRO A 147 -4.08 8.32 -16.23
CA PRO A 147 -5.36 8.25 -16.91
C PRO A 147 -6.22 9.45 -16.50
N ILE A 148 -6.82 10.11 -17.49
CA ILE A 148 -7.72 11.26 -17.28
C ILE A 148 -8.93 10.78 -16.46
N SER A 149 -9.15 11.40 -15.29
CA SER A 149 -10.37 11.14 -14.50
C SER A 149 -11.60 11.59 -15.28
N HIS A 150 -12.58 10.70 -15.38
CA HIS A 150 -13.88 11.04 -15.96
C HIS A 150 -14.76 11.63 -14.86
N ASP A 151 -14.53 12.90 -14.52
CA ASP A 151 -15.45 13.63 -13.66
C ASP A 151 -16.70 14.02 -14.45
N PHE A 152 -17.87 13.78 -13.87
CA PHE A 152 -19.12 14.22 -14.47
C PHE A 152 -19.18 15.74 -14.49
N ALA A 153 -19.63 16.32 -15.61
CA ALA A 153 -19.81 17.76 -15.69
C ALA A 153 -20.83 18.22 -14.63
N PHE A 154 -20.49 19.29 -13.91
CA PHE A 154 -21.33 19.85 -12.84
C PHE A 154 -22.78 20.12 -13.28
N CYS A 155 -22.96 20.55 -14.54
CA CYS A 155 -24.29 20.79 -15.10
C CYS A 155 -25.12 19.52 -15.24
N THR A 156 -24.50 18.39 -15.61
CA THR A 156 -25.14 17.08 -15.73
C THR A 156 -25.63 16.60 -14.36
N VAL A 157 -24.78 16.68 -13.33
CA VAL A 157 -25.15 16.26 -11.97
C VAL A 157 -26.29 17.13 -11.39
N ARG A 158 -26.23 18.46 -11.62
CA ARG A 158 -27.17 19.39 -10.97
C ARG A 158 -28.51 19.56 -11.68
N HIS A 159 -28.54 19.50 -13.00
CA HIS A 159 -29.73 19.85 -13.79
C HIS A 159 -30.22 18.74 -14.70
N PHE A 160 -29.34 17.84 -15.14
CA PHE A 160 -29.67 16.84 -16.16
C PHE A 160 -29.11 15.44 -15.82
N PRO A 161 -29.42 14.87 -14.63
CA PRO A 161 -28.96 13.55 -14.28
C PRO A 161 -29.64 12.51 -15.20
N ASN A 162 -28.84 11.81 -15.99
CA ASN A 162 -29.34 10.81 -16.96
C ASN A 162 -28.84 9.37 -16.69
N SER A 163 -28.09 9.15 -15.61
CA SER A 163 -27.61 7.84 -15.18
C SER A 163 -27.72 7.73 -13.66
N ILE A 164 -27.74 6.51 -13.13
CA ILE A 164 -27.87 6.31 -11.67
C ILE A 164 -26.67 6.89 -10.91
N GLU A 165 -25.50 6.85 -11.53
CA GLU A 165 -24.26 7.40 -11.00
C GLU A 165 -24.33 8.93 -10.80
N HIS A 166 -25.16 9.64 -11.57
CA HIS A 166 -25.38 11.08 -11.39
C HIS A 166 -26.28 11.42 -10.20
N CYS A 167 -27.01 10.44 -9.65
CA CYS A 167 -27.99 10.61 -8.57
C CYS A 167 -27.50 10.11 -7.19
N ILE A 168 -26.34 9.44 -7.13
CA ILE A 168 -25.69 8.93 -5.90
C ILE A 168 -24.82 10.04 -5.30
#